data_AF-A0A7V4E3P3-F1
#
_entry.id   AF-A0A7V4E3P3-F1
#
_cell.length_a   1.000
_cell.length_b   1.000
_cell.length_c   1.000
_cell.angle_alpha   90.00
_cell.angle_beta   90.00
_cell.angle_gamma   90.00
#
_symmetry.space_group_name_H-M   'P 1'
#
loop_
_entity.id
_entity.type
_entity.pdbx_description
1 polymer ?
#
loop_
_entity_poly.entity_id
_entity_poly.type
_entity_poly.pdbx_seq_one_letter_code
_entity_poly.pdbx_strand_id
1 'polypeptide(L)'
;MNTTRVIYNFSFYNPDGSPGAIGSNEILVPVENDTYWKYYEVVSQSSWAQHFANFVNKVLNATGATKVDVVAHSMGGLVVRSAMAFYGIKDKIRKLIMIATPNNGVERSNWGVYLGLIIWPQWMHRGEGLELGVDVEVTEIIVSISPPGVFPIIGETYNVTFKNVITGEEGKWTYLLNKMDWAGNCKYVVITGNRNPWRFWLGWGDGAVKKDWCVPLPGSSFEPTIYASHDHNGEHLLRAGSSGEFSLTECTYVTEFIKKWMIDDEDTYYGAYFVDKPSVGPVGYPPYSLRV
;
A
#
# COMPACT_ATOMS: atom_id res chain seq x y z
N MET A 1 30.89 -9.74 15.62
CA MET A 1 30.73 -8.27 15.70
C MET A 1 29.27 -8.00 15.97
N ASN A 2 28.94 -7.22 17.00
CA ASN A 2 27.56 -6.90 17.33
C ASN A 2 27.09 -5.88 16.28
N THR A 3 26.44 -6.34 15.21
CA THR A 3 25.99 -5.47 14.12
C THR A 3 24.73 -4.77 14.57
N THR A 4 24.87 -3.57 15.13
CA THR A 4 23.72 -2.70 15.43
C THR A 4 22.91 -2.49 14.15
N ARG A 5 21.64 -2.91 14.17
CA ARG A 5 20.70 -2.60 13.07
C ARG A 5 20.33 -1.13 13.16
N VAL A 6 20.40 -0.43 12.03
CA VAL A 6 20.04 0.99 11.92
C VAL A 6 18.73 1.10 11.17
N ILE A 7 17.79 1.88 11.71
CA ILE A 7 16.49 2.14 11.10
C ILE A 7 16.56 3.51 10.42
N TYR A 8 16.13 3.57 9.16
CA TYR A 8 16.01 4.81 8.42
C TYR A 8 14.56 5.02 8.01
N ASN A 9 14.09 6.27 8.11
CA ASN A 9 12.77 6.66 7.61
C ASN A 9 12.91 7.24 6.20
N PHE A 10 11.97 6.91 5.34
CA PHE A 10 11.90 7.41 3.97
C PHE A 10 10.49 7.91 3.69
N SER A 11 10.40 9.14 3.19
CA SER A 11 9.19 9.71 2.59
C SER A 11 9.44 9.84 1.10
N PHE A 12 8.53 9.34 0.27
CA PHE A 12 8.70 9.40 -1.17
C PHE A 12 8.25 10.73 -1.79
N TYR A 13 7.29 11.44 -1.18
CA TYR A 13 6.80 12.71 -1.70
C TYR A 13 7.88 13.79 -1.69
N ASN A 14 7.84 14.65 -2.72
CA ASN A 14 8.71 15.81 -2.77
C ASN A 14 8.34 16.80 -1.64
N PRO A 15 9.32 17.29 -0.86
CA PRO A 15 9.06 18.22 0.23
C PRO A 15 8.41 19.54 -0.20
N ASP A 16 8.59 19.93 -1.48
CA ASP A 16 7.99 21.12 -2.07
C ASP A 16 6.57 20.89 -2.64
N GLY A 17 6.05 19.66 -2.53
CA GLY A 17 4.74 19.28 -3.04
C GLY A 17 4.67 19.14 -4.56
N SER A 18 5.82 19.12 -5.25
CA SER A 18 5.86 18.94 -6.70
C SER A 18 5.31 17.58 -7.13
N PRO A 19 4.67 17.51 -8.32
CA PRO A 19 4.05 16.30 -8.83
C PRO A 19 4.97 15.09 -8.96
N GLY A 20 4.36 13.91 -8.91
CA GLY A 20 4.99 12.64 -9.26
C GLY A 20 3.99 11.48 -9.21
N ALA A 21 4.48 10.30 -9.55
CA ALA A 21 3.71 9.06 -9.47
C ALA A 21 4.57 7.95 -8.87
N ILE A 22 3.98 6.78 -8.58
CA ILE A 22 4.73 5.58 -8.17
C ILE A 22 5.81 5.31 -9.23
N GLY A 23 5.39 5.30 -10.50
CA GLY A 23 6.21 5.24 -11.68
C GLY A 23 6.73 3.84 -11.96
N SER A 24 6.91 3.53 -13.24
CA SER A 24 7.34 2.20 -13.72
C SER A 24 8.48 2.29 -14.74
N ASN A 25 9.27 3.38 -14.68
CA ASN A 25 10.29 3.70 -15.68
C ASN A 25 9.75 3.63 -17.12
N GLU A 26 8.54 4.18 -17.34
CA GLU A 26 7.82 4.20 -18.62
C GLU A 26 7.49 2.81 -19.23
N ILE A 27 7.66 1.73 -18.47
CA ILE A 27 7.32 0.37 -18.95
C ILE A 27 5.81 0.11 -18.96
N LEU A 28 5.09 0.65 -17.95
CA LEU A 28 3.65 0.56 -17.83
C LEU A 28 3.06 1.94 -18.14
N VAL A 29 2.34 2.06 -19.25
CA VAL A 29 1.79 3.34 -19.70
C VAL A 29 0.31 3.21 -20.06
N PRO A 30 -0.52 4.26 -19.89
CA PRO A 30 -1.90 4.22 -20.34
C PRO A 30 -2.01 3.96 -21.85
N VAL A 31 -3.03 3.18 -22.25
CA VAL A 31 -3.33 2.88 -23.67
C VAL A 31 -4.01 4.06 -24.36
N GLU A 32 -4.92 4.74 -23.66
CA GLU A 32 -5.66 5.87 -24.20
C GLU A 32 -4.76 7.12 -24.30
N ASN A 33 -4.76 7.76 -25.47
CA ASN A 33 -3.83 8.86 -25.77
C ASN A 33 -4.03 10.09 -24.85
N ASP A 34 -5.25 10.51 -24.56
CA ASP A 34 -5.50 11.66 -23.67
C ASP A 34 -5.02 11.37 -22.24
N THR A 35 -5.40 10.22 -21.70
CA THR A 35 -4.95 9.73 -20.40
C THR A 35 -3.43 9.54 -20.34
N TYR A 36 -2.80 9.06 -21.42
CA TYR A 36 -1.35 8.93 -21.54
C TYR A 36 -0.64 10.27 -21.34
N TRP A 37 -1.07 11.34 -22.03
CA TRP A 37 -0.39 12.63 -21.91
C TRP A 37 -0.58 13.27 -20.53
N LYS A 38 -1.78 13.14 -19.94
CA LYS A 38 -2.05 13.58 -18.56
C LYS A 38 -1.17 12.84 -17.53
N TYR A 39 -1.01 11.53 -17.72
CA TYR A 39 -0.13 10.72 -16.87
C TYR A 39 1.35 11.07 -17.08
N TYR A 40 1.78 11.20 -18.34
CA TYR A 40 3.15 11.51 -18.71
C TYR A 40 3.61 12.86 -18.13
N GLU A 41 2.74 13.88 -18.16
CA GLU A 41 2.99 15.18 -17.54
C GLU A 41 3.39 15.06 -16.05
N VAL A 42 2.79 14.13 -15.31
CA VAL A 42 3.05 13.92 -13.88
C VAL A 42 4.26 13.03 -13.64
N VAL A 43 4.31 11.84 -14.26
CA VAL A 43 5.37 10.86 -14.00
C VAL A 43 6.74 11.30 -14.53
N SER A 44 6.79 12.18 -15.54
CA SER A 44 8.04 12.75 -16.06
C SER A 44 8.69 13.75 -15.09
N GLN A 45 7.94 14.29 -14.13
CA GLN A 45 8.47 15.19 -13.11
C GLN A 45 9.19 14.42 -12.00
N SER A 46 8.60 13.31 -11.54
CA SER A 46 9.15 12.53 -10.44
C SER A 46 8.58 11.11 -10.39
N SER A 47 9.42 10.16 -9.98
CA SER A 47 9.02 8.79 -9.64
C SER A 47 9.42 8.44 -8.21
N TRP A 48 8.41 8.06 -7.41
CA TRP A 48 8.59 7.62 -6.03
C TRP A 48 9.40 6.33 -5.95
N ALA A 49 9.21 5.41 -6.90
CA ALA A 49 9.99 4.19 -7.01
C ALA A 49 11.48 4.49 -7.27
N GLN A 50 11.77 5.48 -8.13
CA GLN A 50 13.14 5.93 -8.37
C GLN A 50 13.75 6.57 -7.13
N HIS A 51 13.00 7.42 -6.41
CA HIS A 51 13.45 8.03 -5.16
C HIS A 51 13.80 6.98 -4.11
N PHE A 52 12.95 5.97 -3.95
CA PHE A 52 13.20 4.86 -3.04
C PHE A 52 14.44 4.07 -3.45
N ALA A 53 14.59 3.74 -4.74
CA ALA A 53 15.78 3.05 -5.24
C ALA A 53 17.08 3.82 -4.96
N ASN A 54 17.07 5.13 -5.21
CA ASN A 54 18.19 6.02 -4.91
C ASN A 54 18.50 6.06 -3.42
N PHE A 55 17.48 6.09 -2.57
CA PHE A 55 17.62 6.06 -1.12
C PHE A 55 18.24 4.74 -0.63
N VAL A 56 17.76 3.59 -1.12
CA VAL A 56 18.34 2.27 -0.79
C VAL A 56 19.81 2.23 -1.17
N ASN A 57 20.19 2.71 -2.36
CA ASN A 57 21.60 2.75 -2.77
C ASN A 57 22.46 3.60 -1.82
N LYS A 58 21.95 4.75 -1.35
CA LYS A 58 22.63 5.59 -0.36
C LYS A 58 22.80 4.87 0.98
N VAL A 59 21.77 4.18 1.46
CA VAL A 59 21.83 3.40 2.72
C VAL A 59 22.87 2.28 2.61
N LEU A 60 22.86 1.51 1.52
CA LEU A 60 23.83 0.43 1.30
C LEU A 60 25.26 0.97 1.25
N ASN A 61 25.48 2.07 0.52
CA ASN A 61 26.79 2.71 0.44
C ASN A 61 27.28 3.24 1.81
N ALA A 62 26.38 3.82 2.60
CA ALA A 62 26.73 4.38 3.91
C ALA A 62 26.99 3.30 4.98
N THR A 63 26.30 2.16 4.89
CA THR A 63 26.35 1.08 5.90
C THR A 63 27.33 -0.03 5.54
N GLY A 64 27.69 -0.17 4.25
CA GLY A 64 28.44 -1.31 3.73
C GLY A 64 27.62 -2.61 3.64
N ALA A 65 26.32 -2.56 3.94
CA ALA A 65 25.43 -3.70 3.76
C ALA A 65 25.20 -3.99 2.27
N THR A 66 24.88 -5.23 1.93
CA THR A 66 24.55 -5.64 0.56
C THR A 66 23.05 -5.66 0.27
N LYS A 67 22.22 -5.73 1.32
CA LYS A 67 20.75 -5.69 1.24
C LYS A 67 20.15 -4.90 2.39
N VAL A 68 18.93 -4.41 2.21
CA VAL A 68 18.08 -3.82 3.25
C VAL A 68 16.83 -4.66 3.50
N ASP A 69 16.23 -4.45 4.67
CA ASP A 69 14.87 -4.89 4.98
C ASP A 69 13.94 -3.68 4.99
N VAL A 70 12.70 -3.86 4.56
CA VAL A 70 11.77 -2.76 4.33
C VAL A 70 10.44 -3.01 5.01
N VAL A 71 10.00 -2.06 5.85
CA VAL A 71 8.59 -1.92 6.23
C VAL A 71 7.97 -0.88 5.31
N ALA A 72 6.87 -1.21 4.66
CA ALA A 72 6.13 -0.27 3.84
C ALA A 72 4.65 -0.27 4.24
N HIS A 73 4.07 0.92 4.37
CA HIS A 73 2.66 1.11 4.69
C HIS A 73 1.92 1.62 3.45
N SER A 74 0.69 1.13 3.27
CA SER A 74 -0.23 1.56 2.22
C SER A 74 0.43 1.51 0.83
N MET A 75 0.26 2.57 0.03
CA MET A 75 0.89 2.75 -1.28
C MET A 75 2.42 2.59 -1.27
N GLY A 76 3.10 2.81 -0.14
CA GLY A 76 4.54 2.59 -0.01
C GLY A 76 4.98 1.19 -0.43
N GLY A 77 4.14 0.16 -0.25
CA GLY A 77 4.47 -1.19 -0.71
C GLY A 77 4.50 -1.31 -2.24
N LEU A 78 3.62 -0.58 -2.94
CA LEU A 78 3.66 -0.49 -4.41
C LEU A 78 4.90 0.27 -4.89
N VAL A 79 5.29 1.33 -4.18
CA VAL A 79 6.55 2.06 -4.44
C VAL A 79 7.76 1.14 -4.37
N VAL A 80 7.86 0.33 -3.30
CA VAL A 80 8.97 -0.62 -3.15
C VAL A 80 8.96 -1.68 -4.24
N ARG A 81 7.80 -2.28 -4.52
CA ARG A 81 7.66 -3.31 -5.56
C ARG A 81 7.99 -2.77 -6.94
N SER A 82 7.56 -1.55 -7.26
CA SER A 82 7.89 -0.89 -8.51
C SER A 82 9.38 -0.58 -8.62
N ALA A 83 10.01 -0.11 -7.52
CA ALA A 83 11.44 0.10 -7.46
C ALA A 83 12.23 -1.19 -7.73
N MET A 84 11.79 -2.31 -7.13
CA MET A 84 12.37 -3.62 -7.37
C MET A 84 12.18 -4.08 -8.82
N ALA A 85 11.00 -3.85 -9.41
CA ALA A 85 10.70 -4.23 -10.80
C ALA A 85 11.51 -3.45 -11.84
N PHE A 86 11.63 -2.13 -11.67
CA PHE A 86 12.03 -1.24 -12.76
C PHE A 86 13.29 -0.40 -12.49
N TYR A 87 13.75 -0.32 -11.24
CA TYR A 87 14.82 0.62 -10.84
C TYR A 87 16.06 -0.08 -10.26
N GLY A 88 16.29 -1.35 -10.62
CA GLY A 88 17.57 -2.03 -10.39
C GLY A 88 17.91 -2.29 -8.92
N ILE A 89 16.88 -2.45 -8.07
CA ILE A 89 17.05 -2.80 -6.65
C ILE A 89 16.46 -4.16 -6.26
N LYS A 90 15.98 -4.96 -7.23
CA LYS A 90 15.42 -6.31 -7.00
C LYS A 90 16.26 -7.14 -6.03
N ASP A 91 17.57 -7.25 -6.28
CA ASP A 91 18.47 -8.08 -5.48
C ASP A 91 18.98 -7.42 -4.20
N LYS A 92 18.59 -6.17 -3.95
CA LYS A 92 19.02 -5.35 -2.81
C LYS A 92 18.02 -5.37 -1.65
N ILE A 93 16.84 -5.97 -1.84
CA ILE A 93 15.86 -6.14 -0.77
C ILE A 93 15.90 -7.60 -0.29
N ARG A 94 16.02 -7.78 1.04
CA ARG A 94 16.06 -9.12 1.67
C ARG A 94 14.69 -9.52 2.20
N LYS A 95 14.05 -8.65 2.98
CA LYS A 95 12.68 -8.81 3.49
C LYS A 95 11.84 -7.57 3.21
N LEU A 96 10.56 -7.78 2.90
CA LEU A 96 9.57 -6.71 2.73
C LEU A 96 8.29 -7.02 3.52
N ILE A 97 7.96 -6.16 4.48
CA ILE A 97 6.63 -6.13 5.11
C ILE A 97 5.77 -5.07 4.42
N MET A 98 4.64 -5.49 3.88
CA MET A 98 3.60 -4.62 3.33
C MET A 98 2.44 -4.53 4.30
N ILE A 99 2.17 -3.35 4.84
CA ILE A 99 1.07 -3.10 5.79
C ILE A 99 -0.03 -2.36 5.04
N ALA A 100 -1.15 -3.04 4.79
CA ALA A 100 -2.30 -2.53 4.06
C ALA A 100 -1.96 -1.98 2.65
N THR A 101 -0.99 -2.59 1.96
CA THR A 101 -0.66 -2.22 0.57
C THR A 101 -1.74 -2.72 -0.38
N PRO A 102 -2.38 -1.85 -1.20
CA PRO A 102 -3.39 -2.23 -2.18
C PRO A 102 -2.74 -2.89 -3.42
N ASN A 103 -2.14 -4.06 -3.24
CA ASN A 103 -1.41 -4.82 -4.26
C ASN A 103 -2.19 -5.12 -5.54
N ASN A 104 -3.51 -5.21 -5.46
CA ASN A 104 -4.42 -5.48 -6.58
C ASN A 104 -5.14 -4.20 -7.07
N GLY A 105 -4.65 -3.03 -6.64
CA GLY A 105 -5.29 -1.75 -6.87
C GLY A 105 -6.48 -1.52 -5.94
N VAL A 106 -7.10 -0.36 -6.12
CA VAL A 106 -8.28 0.08 -5.40
C VAL A 106 -9.48 -0.11 -6.32
N GLU A 107 -10.60 -0.55 -5.74
CA GLU A 107 -11.86 -0.65 -6.48
C GLU A 107 -12.85 0.42 -6.01
N ARG A 108 -13.72 0.82 -6.94
CA ARG A 108 -14.73 1.88 -6.79
C ARG A 108 -15.64 1.77 -5.56
N SER A 109 -15.80 0.57 -5.00
CA SER A 109 -16.79 0.30 -3.96
C SER A 109 -16.42 0.77 -2.54
N ASN A 110 -15.20 1.23 -2.29
CA ASN A 110 -14.80 1.71 -0.95
C ASN A 110 -14.79 3.23 -0.84
N TRP A 111 -15.92 3.80 -0.42
CA TRP A 111 -16.09 5.24 -0.23
C TRP A 111 -15.07 5.87 0.72
N GLY A 112 -14.54 5.12 1.69
CA GLY A 112 -13.51 5.62 2.61
C GLY A 112 -12.24 6.12 1.93
N VAL A 113 -11.83 5.49 0.82
CA VAL A 113 -10.74 6.00 -0.02
C VAL A 113 -11.23 7.24 -0.75
N TYR A 114 -12.33 7.13 -1.52
CA TYR A 114 -12.81 8.21 -2.38
C TYR A 114 -13.12 9.52 -1.63
N LEU A 115 -13.62 9.46 -0.40
CA LEU A 115 -13.82 10.64 0.44
C LEU A 115 -12.51 11.33 0.81
N GLY A 116 -11.43 10.57 1.04
CA GLY A 116 -10.08 11.13 1.25
C GLY A 116 -9.42 11.62 -0.03
N LEU A 117 -9.82 11.08 -1.19
CA LEU A 117 -9.29 11.44 -2.51
C LEU A 117 -9.87 12.74 -3.06
N ILE A 118 -11.01 13.21 -2.55
CA ILE A 118 -11.66 14.45 -3.04
C ILE A 118 -10.79 15.70 -2.83
N ILE A 119 -9.92 15.67 -1.83
CA ILE A 119 -9.00 16.76 -1.52
C ILE A 119 -7.63 16.55 -2.18
N TRP A 120 -7.46 15.53 -3.02
CA TRP A 120 -6.21 15.31 -3.72
C TRP A 120 -5.97 16.41 -4.75
N PRO A 121 -4.72 16.89 -4.88
CA PRO A 121 -4.39 17.79 -5.98
C PRO A 121 -4.56 17.05 -7.31
N GLN A 122 -4.95 17.77 -8.37
CA GLN A 122 -5.23 17.15 -9.68
C GLN A 122 -4.09 16.27 -10.21
N TRP A 123 -2.84 16.63 -9.94
CA TRP A 123 -1.70 15.84 -10.39
C TRP A 123 -1.68 14.43 -9.76
N MET A 124 -2.18 14.28 -8.53
CA MET A 124 -2.19 12.99 -7.84
C MET A 124 -3.25 12.07 -8.44
N HIS A 125 -4.40 12.61 -8.87
CA HIS A 125 -5.38 11.87 -9.67
C HIS A 125 -4.77 11.38 -10.99
N ARG A 126 -4.00 12.23 -11.67
CA ARG A 126 -3.33 11.92 -12.96
C ARG A 126 -2.09 11.04 -12.82
N GLY A 127 -1.56 10.86 -11.61
CA GLY A 127 -0.38 10.01 -11.33
C GLY A 127 -0.80 8.76 -10.56
N GLU A 128 -0.59 8.80 -9.23
CA GLU A 128 -0.85 7.70 -8.30
C GLU A 128 -2.29 7.17 -8.39
N GLY A 129 -3.27 8.06 -8.60
CA GLY A 129 -4.67 7.70 -8.78
C GLY A 129 -4.84 6.71 -9.93
N LEU A 130 -4.32 7.03 -11.11
CA LEU A 130 -4.38 6.13 -12.27
C LEU A 130 -3.67 4.79 -11.99
N GLU A 131 -2.48 4.81 -11.37
CA GLU A 131 -1.71 3.60 -11.05
C GLU A 131 -2.41 2.71 -10.01
N LEU A 132 -3.11 3.31 -9.06
CA LEU A 132 -3.93 2.60 -8.07
C LEU A 132 -5.25 2.10 -8.66
N GLY A 133 -5.66 2.57 -9.85
CA GLY A 133 -6.98 2.29 -10.42
C GLY A 133 -8.10 3.15 -9.81
N VAL A 134 -7.72 4.28 -9.21
CA VAL A 134 -8.60 5.31 -8.70
C VAL A 134 -8.76 6.39 -9.77
N ASP A 135 -9.70 6.19 -10.68
CA ASP A 135 -10.04 7.18 -11.69
C ASP A 135 -11.50 7.62 -11.55
N VAL A 136 -11.70 8.51 -10.58
CA VAL A 136 -13.00 9.12 -10.31
C VAL A 136 -12.79 10.61 -10.12
N GLU A 137 -13.45 11.42 -10.94
CA GLU A 137 -13.70 12.81 -10.64
C GLU A 137 -14.95 12.89 -9.76
N VAL A 138 -14.77 13.22 -8.48
CA VAL A 138 -15.92 13.49 -7.59
C VAL A 138 -16.32 14.94 -7.80
N THR A 139 -17.46 15.14 -8.44
CA THR A 139 -17.97 16.47 -8.76
C THR A 139 -18.74 17.10 -7.59
N GLU A 140 -19.41 16.28 -6.76
CA GLU A 140 -20.19 16.76 -5.63
C GLU A 140 -20.39 15.67 -4.54
N ILE A 141 -20.45 16.07 -3.26
CA ILE A 141 -20.88 15.21 -2.15
C ILE A 141 -22.13 15.81 -1.53
N ILE A 142 -23.25 15.07 -1.53
CA ILE A 142 -24.45 15.47 -0.81
C ILE A 142 -24.49 14.72 0.54
N VAL A 143 -24.41 15.46 1.64
CA VAL A 143 -24.64 14.91 2.98
C VAL A 143 -26.10 15.16 3.38
N SER A 144 -26.84 14.08 3.63
CA SER A 144 -28.23 14.13 4.10
C SER A 144 -28.29 13.85 5.61
N ILE A 145 -29.14 14.56 6.33
CA ILE A 145 -29.37 14.27 7.75
C ILE A 145 -30.39 13.13 7.97
N SER A 146 -30.91 12.52 6.89
CA SER A 146 -31.86 11.40 6.94
C SER A 146 -31.23 10.11 6.39
N PRO A 147 -31.37 8.96 7.06
CA PRO A 147 -30.77 7.69 6.60
C PRO A 147 -31.16 7.35 5.15
N PRO A 148 -30.20 6.93 4.28
CA PRO A 148 -28.83 6.55 4.58
C PRO A 148 -27.79 7.69 4.67
N GLY A 149 -28.21 8.96 4.57
CA GLY A 149 -27.45 10.10 5.13
C GLY A 149 -26.22 10.61 4.37
N VAL A 150 -25.68 9.91 3.36
CA VAL A 150 -24.64 10.45 2.47
C VAL A 150 -24.83 9.89 1.07
N PHE A 151 -24.85 10.78 0.08
CA PHE A 151 -24.95 10.47 -1.34
C PHE A 151 -23.78 11.15 -2.09
N PRO A 152 -22.70 10.43 -2.40
CA PRO A 152 -21.69 10.94 -3.31
C PRO A 152 -22.29 11.02 -4.73
N ILE A 153 -22.25 12.20 -5.36
CA ILE A 153 -22.55 12.34 -6.78
C ILE A 153 -21.23 12.18 -7.51
N ILE A 154 -21.14 11.10 -8.27
CA ILE A 154 -19.97 10.77 -9.06
C ILE A 154 -20.06 11.51 -10.39
N GLY A 155 -18.98 12.14 -10.83
CA GLY A 155 -18.82 12.62 -12.19
C GLY A 155 -18.56 11.48 -13.17
N GLU A 156 -17.77 11.75 -14.21
CA GLU A 156 -17.34 10.72 -15.16
C GLU A 156 -16.33 9.77 -14.50
N THR A 157 -16.41 8.49 -14.88
CA THR A 157 -15.47 7.46 -14.42
C THR A 157 -14.87 6.79 -15.63
N TYR A 158 -13.55 6.71 -15.67
CA TYR A 158 -12.86 6.00 -16.74
C TYR A 158 -12.17 4.77 -16.16
N ASN A 159 -12.25 3.65 -16.88
CA ASN A 159 -11.40 2.51 -16.58
C ASN A 159 -10.10 2.73 -17.33
N VAL A 160 -9.04 3.12 -16.63
CA VAL A 160 -7.72 3.26 -17.24
C VAL A 160 -7.11 1.88 -17.46
N THR A 161 -6.83 1.58 -18.72
CA THR A 161 -6.03 0.42 -19.11
C THR A 161 -4.60 0.86 -19.34
N PHE A 162 -3.66 0.19 -18.68
CA PHE A 162 -2.24 0.31 -18.94
C PHE A 162 -1.79 -0.79 -19.88
N LYS A 163 -0.68 -0.54 -20.57
CA LYS A 163 0.04 -1.49 -21.40
C LYS A 163 1.47 -1.62 -20.92
N ASN A 164 1.94 -2.85 -20.82
CA ASN A 164 3.36 -3.15 -20.75
C ASN A 164 3.95 -2.99 -22.15
N VAL A 165 4.80 -1.98 -22.35
CA VAL A 165 5.37 -1.66 -23.67
C VAL A 165 6.34 -2.73 -24.18
N ILE A 166 6.88 -3.57 -23.30
CA ILE A 166 7.80 -4.66 -23.66
C ILE A 166 7.03 -5.89 -24.12
N THR A 167 6.01 -6.32 -23.36
CA THR A 167 5.27 -7.57 -23.65
C THR A 167 4.02 -7.35 -24.49
N GLY A 168 3.53 -6.11 -24.57
CA GLY A 168 2.26 -5.78 -25.19
C GLY A 168 1.02 -6.12 -24.36
N GLU A 169 1.18 -6.71 -23.17
CA GLU A 169 0.07 -7.07 -22.29
C GLU A 169 -0.61 -5.82 -21.72
N GLU A 170 -1.94 -5.87 -21.63
CA GLU A 170 -2.77 -4.78 -21.14
C GLU A 170 -3.54 -5.16 -19.86
N GLY A 171 -3.81 -4.18 -19.01
CA GLY A 171 -4.57 -4.36 -17.77
C GLY A 171 -4.40 -3.19 -16.80
N LYS A 172 -4.88 -3.35 -15.56
CA LYS A 172 -4.59 -2.37 -14.50
C LYS A 172 -3.08 -2.30 -14.25
N TRP A 173 -2.58 -1.14 -13.86
CA TRP A 173 -1.14 -0.97 -13.53
C TRP A 173 -0.68 -1.97 -12.46
N THR A 174 -1.44 -2.13 -11.37
CA THR A 174 -1.13 -3.10 -10.30
C THR A 174 -1.18 -4.55 -10.76
N TYR A 175 -2.09 -4.89 -11.68
CA TYR A 175 -2.16 -6.21 -12.29
C TYR A 175 -0.89 -6.51 -13.11
N LEU A 176 -0.43 -5.55 -13.91
CA LEU A 176 0.82 -5.70 -14.68
C LEU A 176 2.03 -5.78 -13.74
N LEU A 177 2.07 -4.97 -12.68
CA LEU A 177 3.13 -5.04 -11.66
C LEU A 177 3.15 -6.40 -10.94
N ASN A 178 1.99 -7.00 -10.65
CA ASN A 178 1.90 -8.32 -10.03
C ASN A 178 2.52 -9.43 -10.89
N LYS A 179 2.63 -9.22 -12.21
CA LYS A 179 3.26 -10.15 -13.14
C LYS A 179 4.75 -9.93 -13.35
N MET A 180 5.30 -8.82 -12.85
CA MET A 180 6.74 -8.57 -12.95
C MET A 180 7.50 -9.48 -12.00
N ASP A 181 8.69 -9.91 -12.42
CA ASP A 181 9.67 -10.50 -11.50
C ASP A 181 10.35 -9.39 -10.69
N TRP A 182 9.59 -8.82 -9.75
CA TRP A 182 10.09 -7.82 -8.83
C TRP A 182 10.71 -8.46 -7.59
N ALA A 183 10.19 -9.58 -7.10
CA ALA A 183 10.59 -10.14 -5.82
C ALA A 183 12.02 -10.70 -5.83
N GLY A 184 12.47 -11.28 -6.95
CA GLY A 184 13.77 -11.96 -7.00
C GLY A 184 13.94 -12.92 -5.81
N ASN A 185 14.96 -12.67 -4.99
CA ASN A 185 15.26 -13.46 -3.78
C ASN A 185 14.67 -12.88 -2.47
N CYS A 186 13.80 -11.87 -2.55
CA CYS A 186 13.18 -11.24 -1.39
C CYS A 186 12.08 -12.13 -0.80
N LYS A 187 12.07 -12.31 0.53
CA LYS A 187 10.88 -12.81 1.24
C LYS A 187 9.95 -11.64 1.56
N TYR A 188 8.64 -11.83 1.49
CA TYR A 188 7.71 -10.74 1.80
C TYR A 188 6.42 -11.23 2.44
N VAL A 189 5.78 -10.34 3.20
CA VAL A 189 4.53 -10.59 3.92
C VAL A 189 3.56 -9.46 3.66
N VAL A 190 2.27 -9.75 3.73
CA VAL A 190 1.20 -8.75 3.57
C VAL A 190 0.31 -8.73 4.79
N ILE A 191 0.48 -7.72 5.64
CA ILE A 191 -0.36 -7.46 6.81
C ILE A 191 -1.58 -6.65 6.34
N THR A 192 -2.77 -7.02 6.77
CA THR A 192 -4.04 -6.37 6.39
C THR A 192 -4.82 -5.92 7.62
N GLY A 193 -5.63 -4.87 7.49
CA GLY A 193 -6.58 -4.45 8.53
C GLY A 193 -8.03 -4.82 8.18
N ASN A 194 -8.89 -4.98 9.19
CA ASN A 194 -10.32 -5.24 8.96
C ASN A 194 -11.29 -4.56 9.95
N ARG A 195 -10.82 -3.56 10.71
CA ARG A 195 -11.66 -2.91 11.75
C ARG A 195 -12.84 -2.13 11.16
N ASN A 196 -12.63 -1.47 10.03
CA ASN A 196 -13.53 -0.51 9.41
C ASN A 196 -14.08 0.55 10.39
N PRO A 197 -13.45 1.74 10.48
CA PRO A 197 -13.89 2.80 11.39
C PRO A 197 -15.12 3.57 10.89
N TRP A 198 -15.61 3.32 9.67
CA TRP A 198 -16.69 4.12 9.07
C TRP A 198 -18.07 3.77 9.62
N ARG A 199 -18.89 4.80 9.84
CA ARG A 199 -20.31 4.69 10.20
C ARG A 199 -21.17 4.68 8.93
N PHE A 200 -22.46 4.36 9.08
CA PHE A 200 -23.47 4.44 8.00
C PHE A 200 -23.10 3.69 6.70
N TRP A 201 -22.37 2.58 6.82
CA TRP A 201 -21.97 1.74 5.67
C TRP A 201 -21.04 2.45 4.65
N LEU A 202 -20.30 3.46 5.11
CA LEU A 202 -19.41 4.28 4.26
C LEU A 202 -18.00 3.70 4.05
N GLY A 203 -17.72 2.52 4.58
CA GLY A 203 -16.39 1.93 4.44
C GLY A 203 -16.39 0.43 4.56
N TRP A 204 -15.25 -0.14 4.19
CA TRP A 204 -14.94 -1.57 4.26
C TRP A 204 -13.47 -1.77 4.63
N GLY A 205 -13.10 -3.00 4.99
CA GLY A 205 -11.70 -3.35 5.27
C GLY A 205 -11.16 -2.62 6.49
N ASP A 206 -9.99 -2.00 6.36
CA ASP A 206 -9.40 -1.18 7.42
C ASP A 206 -9.91 0.28 7.44
N GLY A 207 -10.86 0.61 6.56
CA GLY A 207 -11.37 1.96 6.36
C GLY A 207 -10.77 2.71 5.19
N ALA A 208 -9.70 2.21 4.58
CA ALA A 208 -9.18 2.70 3.31
C ALA A 208 -8.94 1.51 2.37
N VAL A 209 -8.20 0.51 2.81
CA VAL A 209 -7.83 -0.63 1.99
C VAL A 209 -8.59 -1.88 2.43
N LYS A 210 -9.18 -2.59 1.46
CA LYS A 210 -9.81 -3.88 1.72
C LYS A 210 -8.78 -5.01 1.66
N LYS A 211 -9.02 -6.08 2.42
CA LYS A 211 -8.14 -7.25 2.47
C LYS A 211 -7.91 -7.87 1.08
N ASP A 212 -8.95 -8.02 0.28
CA ASP A 212 -8.93 -8.55 -1.09
C ASP A 212 -8.10 -7.69 -2.05
N TRP A 213 -7.89 -6.41 -1.74
CA TRP A 213 -6.99 -5.56 -2.50
C TRP A 213 -5.53 -5.77 -2.13
N CYS A 214 -5.25 -6.30 -0.94
CA CYS A 214 -3.90 -6.60 -0.48
C CYS A 214 -3.46 -8.00 -0.89
N VAL A 215 -4.38 -8.98 -0.83
CA VAL A 215 -4.09 -10.42 -0.95
C VAL A 215 -5.19 -11.17 -1.73
N PRO A 216 -4.88 -12.33 -2.36
CA PRO A 216 -3.57 -12.98 -2.39
C PRO A 216 -2.56 -12.18 -3.23
N LEU A 217 -1.30 -12.18 -2.79
CA LEU A 217 -0.16 -11.78 -3.61
C LEU A 217 0.72 -13.02 -3.82
N PRO A 218 0.88 -13.53 -5.05
CA PRO A 218 1.50 -14.84 -5.27
C PRO A 218 2.93 -14.91 -4.73
N GLY A 219 3.21 -15.82 -3.79
CA GLY A 219 4.54 -15.99 -3.18
C GLY A 219 4.74 -15.27 -1.84
N SER A 220 3.69 -14.66 -1.29
CA SER A 220 3.70 -14.15 0.09
C SER A 220 4.04 -15.26 1.09
N SER A 221 4.91 -14.97 2.06
CA SER A 221 5.30 -15.95 3.08
C SER A 221 4.16 -16.23 4.06
N PHE A 222 3.41 -15.19 4.45
CA PHE A 222 2.18 -15.26 5.24
C PHE A 222 1.39 -13.94 5.13
N GLU A 223 0.10 -13.96 5.50
CA GLU A 223 -0.87 -12.88 5.23
C GLU A 223 -1.77 -12.58 6.45
N PRO A 224 -1.24 -11.96 7.54
CA PRO A 224 -2.02 -11.74 8.74
C PRO A 224 -3.07 -10.64 8.54
N THR A 225 -4.22 -10.79 9.18
CA THR A 225 -5.26 -9.77 9.29
C THR A 225 -5.38 -9.32 10.73
N ILE A 226 -5.28 -8.02 10.97
CA ILE A 226 -5.36 -7.40 12.29
C ILE A 226 -6.62 -6.55 12.33
N TYR A 227 -7.36 -6.61 13.42
CA TYR A 227 -8.50 -5.73 13.67
C TYR A 227 -8.00 -4.35 14.07
N ALA A 228 -7.52 -3.64 13.06
CA ALA A 228 -7.09 -2.26 13.13
C ALA A 228 -7.57 -1.53 11.87
N SER A 229 -7.70 -0.21 11.99
CA SER A 229 -7.95 0.70 10.90
C SER A 229 -6.65 1.06 10.19
N HIS A 230 -6.76 1.59 8.98
CA HIS A 230 -5.63 1.86 8.09
C HIS A 230 -4.49 2.63 8.77
N ASP A 231 -4.85 3.62 9.57
CA ASP A 231 -3.98 4.61 10.18
C ASP A 231 -4.60 5.21 11.46
N HIS A 232 -3.80 6.02 12.15
CA HIS A 232 -4.28 6.85 13.25
C HIS A 232 -5.23 7.92 12.70
N ASN A 233 -6.40 8.08 13.32
CA ASN A 233 -7.34 9.13 12.95
C ASN A 233 -8.19 9.59 14.14
N GLY A 234 -8.59 10.85 14.09
CA GLY A 234 -9.53 11.44 15.05
C GLY A 234 -10.98 11.02 14.79
N GLU A 235 -11.76 10.92 15.86
CA GLU A 235 -13.20 10.67 15.77
C GLU A 235 -13.94 11.87 15.17
N HIS A 236 -14.91 11.59 14.30
CA HIS A 236 -15.85 12.57 13.78
C HIS A 236 -17.20 11.91 13.46
N LEU A 237 -18.16 12.70 12.94
CA LEU A 237 -19.54 12.26 12.73
C LEU A 237 -19.64 10.94 11.93
N LEU A 238 -18.80 10.78 10.90
CA LEU A 238 -18.84 9.67 9.94
C LEU A 238 -17.83 8.55 10.22
N ARG A 239 -16.88 8.74 11.15
CA ARG A 239 -15.78 7.79 11.39
C ARG A 239 -15.43 7.75 12.89
N ALA A 240 -15.42 6.55 13.45
CA ALA A 240 -14.89 6.32 14.79
C ALA A 240 -13.37 6.53 14.80
N GLY A 241 -12.85 7.11 15.88
CA GLY A 241 -11.40 7.31 16.04
C GLY A 241 -10.62 6.00 16.02
N SER A 242 -9.34 6.10 15.71
CA SER A 242 -8.38 5.00 15.61
C SER A 242 -7.04 5.45 16.19
N SER A 243 -6.57 4.74 17.23
CA SER A 243 -5.26 4.93 17.84
C SER A 243 -4.86 3.66 18.59
N GLY A 244 -3.57 3.53 18.90
CA GLY A 244 -3.00 2.35 19.56
C GLY A 244 -3.34 1.06 18.81
N GLU A 245 -3.89 0.06 19.51
CA GLU A 245 -4.27 -1.23 18.93
C GLU A 245 -5.31 -1.16 17.81
N PHE A 246 -6.06 -0.07 17.72
CA PHE A 246 -7.03 0.11 16.65
C PHE A 246 -6.44 0.74 15.39
N SER A 247 -5.15 1.08 15.37
CA SER A 247 -4.45 1.67 14.21
C SER A 247 -3.32 0.77 13.74
N LEU A 248 -3.27 0.39 12.46
CA LEU A 248 -2.20 -0.46 11.92
C LEU A 248 -0.81 0.17 12.09
N THR A 249 -0.71 1.49 12.16
CA THR A 249 0.58 2.19 12.32
C THR A 249 1.05 2.27 13.77
N GLU A 250 0.21 1.90 14.74
CA GLU A 250 0.48 2.01 16.18
C GLU A 250 0.29 0.69 16.94
N CYS A 251 -0.34 -0.28 16.30
CA CYS A 251 -0.73 -1.56 16.88
C CYS A 251 0.49 -2.39 17.32
N THR A 252 0.45 -2.93 18.53
CA THR A 252 1.54 -3.77 19.05
C THR A 252 1.68 -5.04 18.24
N TYR A 253 0.60 -5.62 17.71
CA TYR A 253 0.69 -6.81 16.86
C TYR A 253 1.53 -6.56 15.61
N VAL A 254 1.35 -5.42 14.94
CA VAL A 254 2.19 -5.02 13.78
C VAL A 254 3.65 -4.88 14.21
N THR A 255 3.87 -4.23 15.36
CA THR A 255 5.21 -4.04 15.93
C THR A 255 5.88 -5.39 16.26
N GLU A 256 5.14 -6.35 16.78
CA GLU A 256 5.63 -7.69 17.07
C GLU A 256 6.02 -8.44 15.79
N PHE A 257 5.23 -8.35 14.71
CA PHE A 257 5.60 -8.92 13.42
C PHE A 257 6.90 -8.29 12.88
N ILE A 258 7.04 -6.97 12.95
CA ILE A 258 8.28 -6.27 12.54
C ILE A 258 9.45 -6.75 13.41
N LYS A 259 9.30 -6.78 14.73
CA LYS A 259 10.37 -7.18 15.64
C LYS A 259 10.78 -8.63 15.41
N LYS A 260 9.83 -9.56 15.40
CA LYS A 260 10.11 -10.99 15.31
C LYS A 260 10.58 -11.40 13.93
N TRP A 261 9.82 -11.05 12.89
CA TRP A 261 10.12 -11.53 11.56
C TRP A 261 11.23 -10.72 10.89
N MET A 262 11.26 -9.41 11.06
CA MET A 262 12.26 -8.57 10.37
C MET A 262 13.55 -8.42 11.17
N ILE A 263 13.45 -8.13 12.47
CA ILE A 263 14.60 -7.81 13.32
C ILE A 263 15.23 -9.05 13.95
N ASP A 264 14.45 -10.02 14.41
CA ASP A 264 15.00 -11.21 15.08
C ASP A 264 15.23 -12.37 14.10
N ASP A 265 14.77 -12.21 12.85
CA ASP A 265 14.79 -13.26 11.82
C ASP A 265 14.09 -14.56 12.28
N GLU A 266 13.11 -14.43 13.17
CA GLU A 266 12.28 -15.52 13.64
C GLU A 266 11.13 -15.76 12.65
N ASP A 267 11.01 -17.00 12.18
CA ASP A 267 9.86 -17.46 11.39
C ASP A 267 8.74 -18.04 12.30
N THR A 268 8.82 -17.78 13.62
CA THR A 268 7.89 -18.30 14.65
C THR A 268 7.43 -17.21 15.64
N TYR A 269 6.27 -17.42 16.25
CA TYR A 269 5.72 -16.64 17.35
C TYR A 269 5.14 -17.59 18.41
N TYR A 270 5.66 -17.53 19.65
CA TYR A 270 5.36 -18.48 20.74
C TYR A 270 5.51 -19.97 20.35
N GLY A 271 6.47 -20.30 19.48
CA GLY A 271 6.72 -21.67 19.03
C GLY A 271 5.79 -22.16 17.91
N ALA A 272 4.81 -21.35 17.47
CA ALA A 272 4.05 -21.58 16.26
C ALA A 272 4.74 -20.87 15.09
N TYR A 273 4.89 -21.53 13.93
CA TYR A 273 5.38 -20.85 12.73
C TYR A 273 4.39 -19.77 12.28
N PHE A 274 4.89 -18.71 11.65
CA PHE A 274 4.05 -17.79 10.89
C PHE A 274 3.55 -18.50 9.63
N VAL A 275 2.62 -19.44 9.80
CA VAL A 275 1.94 -20.16 8.72
C VAL A 275 0.50 -19.63 8.61
N ASP A 276 0.02 -19.49 7.38
CA ASP A 276 -1.35 -19.08 7.01
C ASP A 276 -1.78 -17.62 7.26
N LYS A 277 -3.10 -17.39 7.23
CA LYS A 277 -3.83 -16.11 7.27
C LYS A 277 -4.45 -15.84 8.66
N PRO A 278 -3.65 -15.64 9.73
CA PRO A 278 -4.20 -15.47 11.07
C PRO A 278 -5.03 -14.19 11.17
N SER A 279 -6.10 -14.21 11.98
CA SER A 279 -6.90 -13.02 12.31
C SER A 279 -6.65 -12.63 13.76
N VAL A 280 -6.37 -11.35 14.01
CA VAL A 280 -6.01 -10.82 15.33
C VAL A 280 -7.04 -9.77 15.75
N GLY A 281 -7.55 -9.84 16.99
CA GLY A 281 -8.57 -8.92 17.52
C GLY A 281 -8.12 -8.21 18.80
N PRO A 282 -8.66 -7.02 19.14
CA PRO A 282 -8.27 -6.25 20.31
C PRO A 282 -9.13 -6.71 21.49
N VAL A 283 -8.75 -7.81 22.11
CA VAL A 283 -9.23 -8.17 23.45
C VAL A 283 -8.01 -8.59 24.23
N GLY A 284 -7.86 -8.10 25.47
CA GLY A 284 -6.71 -8.39 26.34
C GLY A 284 -6.32 -9.86 26.25
N TYR A 285 -5.18 -10.13 25.60
CA TYR A 285 -4.72 -11.39 24.99
C TYR A 285 -5.20 -12.69 25.69
N PRO A 286 -5.51 -13.82 24.98
CA PRO A 286 -5.16 -14.18 23.59
C PRO A 286 -6.37 -14.64 22.70
N PRO A 287 -6.23 -14.71 21.35
CA PRO A 287 -6.47 -16.00 20.71
C PRO A 287 -5.60 -16.26 19.46
N TYR A 288 -4.47 -16.94 19.61
CA TYR A 288 -3.91 -17.74 18.51
C TYR A 288 -4.30 -19.20 18.77
N SER A 289 -5.37 -19.68 18.13
CA SER A 289 -5.53 -21.11 17.86
C SER A 289 -5.16 -21.34 16.40
N LEU A 290 -3.86 -21.37 16.09
CA LEU A 290 -3.38 -21.99 14.86
C LEU A 290 -3.55 -23.50 15.06
N ARG A 291 -4.45 -24.11 14.28
CA ARG A 291 -4.53 -25.58 14.20
C ARG A 291 -3.28 -26.07 13.49
N VAL A 292 -2.65 -27.10 14.08
CA VAL A 292 -1.65 -27.97 13.44
C VAL A 292 -2.27 -28.68 12.25
#